data_AF-D3MRG2-F1
#
_entry.id   AF-D3MRG2-F1
#
_cell.length_a   1.000
_cell.length_b   1.000
_cell.length_c   1.000
_cell.angle_alpha   90.00
_cell.angle_beta   90.00
_cell.angle_gamma   90.00
#
_symmetry.space_group_name_H-M   'P 1'
#
loop_
_entity.id
_entity.type
_entity.pdbx_description
1 polymer ?
#
loop_
_entity_poly.entity_id
_entity_poly.type
_entity_poly.pdbx_seq_one_letter_code
_entity_poly.pdbx_strand_id
1 'polypeptide(L)'
;MVGIKVLATNKKARHDYFIDEVYECGIELKGTEVKSIRQGRINLKEGYASVDNSEVFLKQVHISPYEQGNRFNVDPLRVRKLLLHKSEIRKLIGATTIKGYSLVPMRMYLKNGKVKLELGLAKGKKLYDKRQDLAKKDAMRRIERESKDRY
;
A
#
# COMPACT_ATOMS: atom_id res chain seq x y z
N MET A 1 -7.12 4.41 -24.49
CA MET A 1 -7.42 3.72 -23.21
C MET A 1 -6.52 4.29 -22.12
N VAL A 2 -7.07 4.91 -21.08
CA VAL A 2 -6.26 5.41 -19.96
C VAL A 2 -5.81 4.21 -19.12
N GLY A 3 -4.58 3.75 -19.35
CA GLY A 3 -3.99 2.63 -18.61
C GLY A 3 -3.64 3.04 -17.18
N ILE A 4 -3.89 2.14 -16.23
CA ILE A 4 -3.42 2.30 -14.85
C ILE A 4 -1.92 1.97 -14.83
N LYS A 5 -1.08 2.96 -14.53
CA LYS A 5 0.37 2.74 -14.36
C LYS A 5 0.69 2.49 -12.89
N VAL A 6 1.13 1.28 -12.55
CA VAL A 6 1.58 0.95 -11.19
C VAL A 6 2.93 1.64 -10.94
N LEU A 7 3.02 2.40 -9.84
CA LEU A 7 4.23 3.13 -9.46
C LEU A 7 5.00 2.37 -8.37
N ALA A 8 4.28 1.78 -7.41
CA ALA A 8 4.88 0.99 -6.35
C ALA A 8 3.90 -0.07 -5.84
N THR A 9 4.44 -1.17 -5.31
CA THR A 9 3.64 -2.27 -4.75
C THR A 9 4.29 -2.80 -3.49
N ASN A 10 3.51 -2.91 -2.42
CA ASN A 10 3.92 -3.52 -1.17
C ASN A 10 3.74 -5.06 -1.24
N LYS A 11 4.78 -5.75 -1.69
CA LYS A 11 4.79 -7.22 -1.74
C LYS A 11 4.71 -7.86 -0.35
N LYS A 12 5.17 -7.16 0.69
CA LYS A 12 5.18 -7.63 2.08
C LYS A 12 3.76 -7.68 2.66
N ALA A 13 2.88 -6.76 2.27
CA ALA A 13 1.50 -6.72 2.77
C ALA A 13 0.74 -8.03 2.55
N ARG A 14 0.79 -8.62 1.34
CA ARG A 14 0.13 -9.92 1.05
C ARG A 14 0.75 -11.11 1.76
N HIS A 15 2.04 -11.00 2.11
CA HIS A 15 2.75 -12.06 2.80
C HIS A 15 2.45 -12.04 4.30
N ASP A 16 2.41 -10.86 4.90
CA ASP A 16 2.31 -10.72 6.35
C ASP A 16 0.88 -10.60 6.87
N TYR A 17 -0.07 -10.22 6.01
CA TYR A 17 -1.45 -9.99 6.41
C TYR A 17 -2.44 -10.73 5.48
N PHE A 18 -3.55 -11.16 6.07
CA PHE A 18 -4.77 -11.46 5.33
C PHE A 18 -5.46 -10.14 5.00
N ILE A 19 -5.78 -9.92 3.73
CA ILE A 19 -6.44 -8.70 3.27
C ILE A 19 -7.91 -9.05 3.10
N ASP A 20 -8.76 -8.31 3.79
CA ASP A 20 -10.20 -8.52 3.78
C ASP A 20 -10.84 -7.64 2.71
N GLU A 21 -10.72 -6.32 2.90
CA GLU A 21 -11.26 -5.33 1.99
C GLU A 21 -10.17 -4.37 1.50
N VAL A 22 -10.42 -3.80 0.33
CA VAL A 22 -9.49 -2.91 -0.36
C VAL A 22 -10.21 -1.64 -0.80
N TYR A 23 -9.63 -0.49 -0.44
CA TYR A 23 -10.17 0.84 -0.67
C TYR A 23 -9.25 1.65 -1.60
N GLU A 24 -9.85 2.40 -2.53
CA GLU A 24 -9.11 3.39 -3.34
C GLU A 24 -9.13 4.75 -2.64
N CYS A 25 -7.96 5.27 -2.30
CA CYS A 25 -7.81 6.55 -1.62
C CYS A 25 -7.06 7.56 -2.49
N GLY A 26 -7.45 8.84 -2.38
CA GLY A 26 -6.57 9.94 -2.74
C GLY A 26 -5.51 10.19 -1.66
N ILE A 27 -4.42 10.87 -2.00
CA ILE A 27 -3.37 11.25 -1.05
C ILE A 27 -3.08 12.73 -1.22
N GLU A 28 -2.95 13.44 -0.10
CA GLU A 28 -2.46 14.80 -0.09
C GLU A 28 -0.93 14.82 -0.27
N LEU A 29 -0.49 15.10 -1.49
CA LEU A 29 0.91 15.17 -1.90
C LEU A 29 1.32 16.59 -2.26
N LYS A 30 2.59 16.91 -2.02
CA LYS A 30 3.23 18.11 -2.57
C LYS A 30 3.76 17.83 -3.98
N GLY A 31 3.94 18.90 -4.78
CA GLY A 31 4.40 18.77 -6.16
C GLY A 31 5.72 18.02 -6.31
N THR A 32 6.68 18.26 -5.41
CA THR A 32 7.98 17.56 -5.36
C THR A 32 7.83 16.06 -5.13
N GLU A 33 6.94 15.64 -4.23
CA GLU A 33 6.66 14.22 -4.01
C GLU A 33 6.03 13.55 -5.22
N VAL A 34 5.11 14.22 -5.93
CA VAL A 34 4.53 13.68 -7.16
C VAL A 34 5.61 13.39 -8.20
N LYS A 35 6.66 14.23 -8.30
CA LYS A 35 7.80 14.00 -9.19
C LYS A 35 8.62 12.78 -8.74
N SER A 36 8.95 12.68 -7.45
CA SER A 36 9.69 11.52 -6.90
C SER A 36 8.94 10.20 -7.08
N ILE A 37 7.63 10.17 -6.82
CA ILE A 37 6.80 8.97 -6.97
C ILE A 37 6.72 8.55 -8.44
N ARG A 38 6.64 9.52 -9.38
CA ARG A 38 6.66 9.22 -10.83
C ARG A 38 7.99 8.61 -11.28
N GLN A 39 9.09 8.91 -10.60
CA GLN A 39 10.40 8.28 -10.78
C GLN A 39 10.54 6.94 -10.03
N GLY A 40 9.50 6.48 -9.33
CA GLY A 40 9.51 5.22 -8.56
C GLY A 40 10.26 5.30 -7.23
N ARG A 41 10.64 6.50 -6.77
CA ARG A 41 11.41 6.71 -5.53
C ARG A 41 10.50 6.74 -4.30
N ILE A 42 9.83 5.62 -4.03
CA ILE A 42 8.91 5.45 -2.90
C ILE A 42 9.04 4.06 -2.27
N ASN A 43 8.97 4.00 -0.94
CA ASN A 43 8.92 2.75 -0.18
C ASN A 43 7.63 2.68 0.65
N LEU A 44 6.80 1.67 0.35
CA LEU A 44 5.53 1.39 1.03
C LEU A 44 5.64 0.26 2.08
N LYS A 45 6.79 -0.40 2.21
CA LYS A 45 6.91 -1.68 2.95
C LYS A 45 6.56 -1.58 4.44
N GLU A 46 6.93 -0.48 5.07
CA GLU A 46 6.74 -0.24 6.52
C GLU A 46 5.61 0.73 6.80
N GLY A 47 4.98 1.26 5.75
CA GLY A 47 3.89 2.19 5.86
C GLY A 47 2.66 1.52 6.46
N TYR A 48 1.91 2.30 7.24
CA TYR A 48 0.60 1.93 7.74
C TYR A 48 -0.30 3.17 7.72
N ALA A 49 -1.61 2.96 7.84
CA ALA A 49 -2.54 4.05 8.05
C ALA A 49 -3.20 3.95 9.43
N SER A 50 -3.49 5.11 10.02
CA SER A 50 -4.28 5.23 11.23
C SER A 50 -5.46 6.15 10.99
N VAL A 51 -6.54 5.94 11.73
CA VAL A 51 -7.68 6.85 11.73
C VAL A 51 -7.59 7.70 12.98
N ASP A 52 -7.37 9.00 12.80
CA ASP A 52 -7.26 9.99 13.87
C ASP A 52 -8.34 11.06 13.63
N ASN A 53 -9.21 11.33 14.62
CA ASN A 53 -10.25 12.37 14.53
C ASN A 53 -11.15 12.30 13.28
N SER A 54 -11.58 11.10 12.88
CA SER A 54 -12.37 10.86 11.64
C SER A 54 -11.67 11.22 10.34
N GLU A 55 -10.34 11.26 10.34
CA GLU A 55 -9.51 11.40 9.15
C GLU A 55 -8.50 10.26 9.10
N VAL A 56 -8.13 9.84 7.90
CA VAL A 56 -7.19 8.74 7.72
C VAL A 56 -5.84 9.30 7.33
N PHE A 57 -4.80 8.90 8.04
CA PHE A 57 -3.44 9.36 7.83
C PHE A 57 -2.52 8.21 7.47
N LEU A 58 -1.74 8.39 6.43
CA LEU A 58 -0.66 7.50 6.02
C LEU A 58 0.63 7.90 6.74
N LYS A 59 1.21 6.96 7.47
CA LYS A 59 2.40 7.10 8.32
C LYS A 59 3.48 6.11 7.89
N GLN A 60 4.74 6.40 8.20
CA GLN A 60 5.91 5.54 7.89
C GLN A 60 6.07 5.16 6.41
N VAL A 61 5.54 5.98 5.50
CA VAL A 61 5.83 5.86 4.06
C VAL A 61 6.96 6.81 3.70
N HIS A 62 8.06 6.26 3.23
CA HIS A 62 9.23 7.02 2.81
C HIS A 62 9.13 7.37 1.33
N ILE A 63 9.11 8.67 1.02
CA ILE A 63 9.22 9.19 -0.34
C ILE A 63 10.52 9.95 -0.44
N SER A 64 11.45 9.50 -1.29
CA SER A 64 12.74 10.17 -1.38
C SER A 64 12.57 11.59 -1.92
N PRO A 65 13.30 12.58 -1.39
CA PRO A 65 13.26 13.94 -1.89
C PRO A 65 13.56 14.00 -3.39
N TYR A 66 13.00 15.00 -4.05
CA TYR A 66 13.28 15.25 -5.45
C TYR A 66 14.59 16.01 -5.56
N GLU A 67 15.56 15.49 -6.32
CA GLU A 67 16.90 16.08 -6.45
C GLU A 67 16.82 17.54 -6.93
N GLN A 68 15.96 17.81 -7.91
CA GLN A 68 15.76 19.14 -8.48
C GLN A 68 14.76 20.00 -7.67
N GLY A 69 14.31 19.53 -6.51
CA GLY A 69 13.35 20.23 -5.64
C GLY A 69 13.98 21.26 -4.71
N ASN A 70 15.27 21.08 -4.36
CA ASN A 70 16.06 21.90 -3.44
C ASN A 70 15.25 22.46 -2.23
N ARG A 71 14.74 23.69 -2.29
CA ARG A 71 13.98 24.36 -1.20
C ARG A 71 12.53 23.87 -1.01
N PHE A 72 11.94 23.21 -2.01
CA PHE A 72 10.55 22.72 -1.96
C PHE A 72 10.45 21.27 -1.48
N ASN A 73 11.57 20.66 -1.09
CA ASN A 73 11.58 19.33 -0.52
C ASN A 73 10.97 19.36 0.88
N VAL A 74 10.09 18.39 1.12
CA VAL A 74 9.47 18.16 2.42
C VAL A 74 10.11 16.95 3.08
N ASP A 75 9.88 16.80 4.38
CA ASP A 75 10.32 15.61 5.12
C ASP A 75 9.81 14.31 4.44
N PRO A 76 10.72 13.39 4.05
CA PRO A 76 10.39 12.10 3.44
C PRO A 76 9.37 11.27 4.20
N LEU A 77 9.39 11.34 5.54
CA LEU A 77 8.56 10.53 6.43
C LEU A 77 7.34 11.28 6.97
N ARG A 78 7.05 12.47 6.44
CA ARG A 78 5.89 13.25 6.87
C ARG A 78 4.59 12.44 6.78
N VAL A 79 3.70 12.73 7.73
CA VAL A 79 2.35 12.18 7.73
C VAL A 79 1.56 12.77 6.56
N ARG A 80 0.82 11.92 5.83
CA ARG A 80 0.05 12.31 4.65
C ARG A 80 -1.41 11.98 4.85
N LYS A 81 -2.29 12.97 4.68
CA LYS A 81 -3.74 12.75 4.75
C LYS A 81 -4.21 11.94 3.55
N LEU A 82 -5.06 10.95 3.82
CA LEU A 82 -5.76 10.17 2.81
C LEU A 82 -7.17 10.73 2.61
N LEU A 83 -7.59 10.79 1.35
CA LEU A 83 -8.88 11.30 0.94
C LEU A 83 -9.78 10.11 0.61
N LEU A 84 -10.75 9.85 1.49
CA LEU A 84 -11.78 8.82 1.37
C LEU A 84 -13.18 9.41 1.56
N HIS A 85 -14.22 8.66 1.22
CA HIS A 85 -15.59 9.06 1.51
C HIS A 85 -15.91 8.93 3.00
N LYS A 86 -16.76 9.83 3.53
CA LYS A 86 -17.19 9.82 4.95
C LYS A 86 -17.84 8.50 5.38
N SER A 87 -18.51 7.80 4.47
CA SER A 87 -19.09 6.47 4.73
C SER A 87 -18.02 5.40 4.90
N GLU A 88 -16.98 5.41 4.06
CA GLU A 88 -15.84 4.50 4.14
C GLU A 88 -15.05 4.73 5.43
N ILE A 89 -14.78 5.98 5.77
CA ILE A 89 -14.06 6.33 7.01
C ILE A 89 -14.80 5.77 8.24
N ARG A 90 -16.14 5.90 8.30
CA ARG A 90 -16.92 5.33 9.41
C ARG A 90 -16.79 3.82 9.51
N LYS A 91 -16.77 3.10 8.38
CA LYS A 91 -16.52 1.64 8.37
C LYS A 91 -15.12 1.32 8.87
N LEU A 92 -14.11 2.06 8.40
CA LEU A 92 -12.72 1.87 8.82
C LEU A 92 -12.52 2.16 10.31
N ILE A 93 -13.21 3.14 10.89
CA ILE A 93 -13.19 3.39 12.33
C ILE A 93 -13.65 2.14 13.08
N GLY A 94 -14.85 1.63 12.76
CA GLY A 94 -15.40 0.43 13.40
C GLY A 94 -14.48 -0.78 13.25
N ALA A 95 -13.93 -1.00 12.05
CA ALA A 95 -13.02 -2.11 11.79
C ALA A 95 -11.67 -1.97 12.53
N THR A 96 -11.11 -0.76 12.61
CA THR A 96 -9.80 -0.52 13.26
C THR A 96 -9.90 -0.61 14.78
N THR A 97 -11.08 -0.34 15.37
CA THR A 97 -11.33 -0.56 16.81
C THR A 97 -11.28 -2.05 17.18
N ILE A 98 -11.61 -2.96 16.25
CA ILE A 98 -11.54 -4.39 16.49
C ILE A 98 -10.07 -4.82 16.59
N LYS A 99 -9.71 -5.45 17.71
CA LYS A 99 -8.33 -5.90 17.98
C LYS A 99 -7.83 -6.82 16.86
N GLY A 100 -6.70 -6.44 16.26
CA GLY A 100 -5.98 -7.25 15.27
C GLY A 100 -6.22 -6.87 13.81
N TYR A 101 -7.10 -5.90 13.53
CA TYR A 101 -7.17 -5.25 12.23
C TYR A 101 -6.20 -4.09 12.14
N SER A 102 -5.68 -3.84 10.95
CA SER A 102 -4.71 -2.79 10.65
C SER A 102 -4.89 -2.33 9.22
N LEU A 103 -4.63 -1.04 8.97
CA LEU A 103 -4.73 -0.47 7.64
C LEU A 103 -3.34 -0.44 6.99
N VAL A 104 -3.18 -1.16 5.88
CA VAL A 104 -1.88 -1.37 5.23
C VAL A 104 -1.92 -0.84 3.79
N PRO A 105 -0.96 -0.02 3.36
CA PRO A 105 -0.84 0.41 1.97
C PRO A 105 -0.41 -0.77 1.08
N MET A 106 -1.21 -1.03 0.05
CA MET A 106 -1.04 -2.17 -0.84
C MET A 106 -0.26 -1.81 -2.10
N ARG A 107 -0.75 -0.83 -2.85
CA ARG A 107 -0.10 -0.36 -4.08
C ARG A 107 -0.40 1.10 -4.30
N MET A 108 0.51 1.77 -5.00
CA MET A 108 0.33 3.14 -5.44
C MET A 108 0.39 3.16 -6.97
N TYR A 109 -0.57 3.84 -7.60
CA TYR A 109 -0.69 3.85 -9.05
C TYR A 109 -1.18 5.20 -9.57
N LEU A 110 -0.97 5.42 -10.87
CA LEU A 110 -1.44 6.59 -11.59
C LEU A 110 -2.77 6.25 -12.27
N LYS A 111 -3.80 7.07 -12.02
CA LYS A 111 -5.11 7.01 -12.67
C LYS A 111 -5.51 8.42 -13.07
N ASN A 112 -5.75 8.65 -14.35
CA ASN A 112 -6.12 9.96 -14.91
C ASN A 112 -5.17 11.10 -14.46
N GLY A 113 -3.86 10.83 -14.47
CA GLY A 113 -2.82 11.80 -14.08
C GLY A 113 -2.64 12.02 -12.57
N LYS A 114 -3.55 11.50 -11.74
CA LYS A 114 -3.50 11.58 -10.27
C LYS A 114 -2.89 10.33 -9.66
N VAL A 115 -2.16 10.51 -8.56
CA VAL A 115 -1.63 9.41 -7.76
C VAL A 115 -2.74 8.91 -6.83
N LYS A 116 -2.98 7.60 -6.87
CA LYS A 116 -3.95 6.89 -6.03
C LYS A 116 -3.24 5.85 -5.19
N LEU A 117 -3.74 5.66 -3.97
CA LEU A 117 -3.30 4.61 -3.06
C LEU A 117 -4.40 3.57 -2.94
N GLU A 118 -4.01 2.30 -2.96
CA GLU A 118 -4.85 1.19 -2.55
C GLU A 118 -4.55 0.88 -1.08
N LEU A 119 -5.56 1.03 -0.22
CA LEU A 119 -5.47 0.76 1.22
C LEU A 119 -6.20 -0.53 1.55
N GLY A 120 -5.52 -1.49 2.17
CA GLY A 120 -6.10 -2.75 2.60
C GLY A 120 -6.48 -2.72 4.07
N LEU A 121 -7.70 -3.15 4.38
CA LEU A 121 -8.06 -3.58 5.73
C LEU A 121 -7.51 -4.99 5.92
N ALA A 122 -6.58 -5.14 6.86
CA ALA A 122 -5.75 -6.34 6.93
C ALA A 122 -5.66 -6.87 8.36
N LYS A 123 -5.63 -8.21 8.48
CA LYS A 123 -5.44 -8.94 9.73
C LYS A 123 -4.09 -9.65 9.70
N GLY A 124 -3.30 -9.52 10.77
CA GLY A 124 -1.97 -10.14 10.84
C GLY A 124 -2.03 -11.67 10.73
N LYS A 125 -1.20 -12.26 9.85
CA LYS A 125 -1.05 -13.73 9.76
C LYS A 125 -0.22 -14.24 10.92
N LYS A 126 -0.60 -15.39 11.48
CA LYS A 126 0.24 -16.07 12.48
C LYS A 126 1.39 -16.80 11.79
N LEU A 127 2.42 -17.18 12.56
CA LEU A 127 3.62 -17.82 12.00
C LEU A 127 3.31 -19.13 11.26
N TYR A 128 2.36 -19.91 11.77
CA TYR A 128 1.94 -21.16 11.12
C TYR A 128 1.26 -20.91 9.77
N ASP A 129 0.42 -19.86 9.66
CA ASP A 129 -0.22 -19.48 8.40
C ASP A 129 0.83 -19.12 7.34
N LYS A 130 1.86 -18.35 7.74
CA LYS A 130 2.96 -17.96 6.83
C LYS A 130 3.74 -19.17 6.32
N ARG A 131 4.00 -20.17 7.19
CA ARG A 131 4.70 -21.40 6.79
C ARG A 131 3.87 -22.22 5.80
N GLN A 132 2.57 -22.34 6.04
CA GLN A 132 1.67 -23.06 5.12
C GLN A 132 1.57 -22.37 3.76
N ASP A 133 1.45 -21.04 3.72
CA ASP A 133 1.43 -20.27 2.48
C ASP A 133 2.74 -20.42 1.70
N LEU A 134 3.89 -20.43 2.39
CA LEU A 134 5.19 -20.64 1.77
C LEU A 134 5.28 -22.04 1.13
N ALA A 135 4.89 -23.08 1.87
CA ALA A 135 4.90 -24.46 1.40
C ALA A 135 4.00 -24.64 0.17
N LYS A 136 2.78 -24.09 0.20
CA LYS A 136 1.85 -24.10 -0.95
C LYS A 136 2.45 -23.40 -2.17
N LYS A 137 3.06 -22.23 -1.98
CA LYS A 137 3.67 -21.45 -3.06
C LYS A 137 4.88 -22.14 -3.68
N ASP A 138 5.65 -22.87 -2.88
CA ASP A 138 6.78 -23.65 -3.36
C ASP A 138 6.33 -24.90 -4.11
N ALA A 139 5.28 -25.58 -3.64
CA ALA A 139 4.66 -26.70 -4.35
C ALA A 139 4.11 -26.25 -5.72
N MET A 140 3.38 -25.14 -5.79
CA MET A 140 2.87 -24.58 -7.06
C MET A 140 4.01 -24.24 -8.03
N ARG A 141 5.09 -23.61 -7.55
CA ARG A 141 6.26 -23.29 -8.39
C ARG A 141 6.98 -24.52 -8.93
N ARG A 142 6.97 -25.66 -8.23
CA ARG A 142 7.52 -26.92 -8.74
C ARG A 142 6.66 -27.47 -9.88
N ILE A 143 5.34 -27.53 -9.67
CA ILE A 143 4.38 -27.99 -10.69
C ILE A 143 4.51 -27.15 -11.97
N GLU A 144 4.58 -25.83 -11.83
CA GLU A 144 4.68 -24.89 -12.96
C GLU A 144 6.00 -25.02 -13.75
N ARG A 145 7.10 -25.43 -13.10
CA ARG A 145 8.36 -25.74 -13.79
C ARG A 145 8.26 -27.06 -14.55
N GLU A 146 7.77 -28.11 -13.89
CA GLU A 146 7.63 -29.43 -14.50
C GLU A 146 6.61 -29.49 -15.66
N SER A 147 5.63 -28.59 -15.68
CA SER A 147 4.70 -28.45 -16.80
C SER A 147 5.32 -27.72 -17.98
N LYS A 148 6.23 -26.76 -17.73
CA LYS A 148 6.93 -26.01 -18.76
C LYS A 148 8.06 -26.82 -19.42
N ASP A 149 8.74 -27.68 -18.68
CA ASP A 149 9.77 -28.57 -19.23
C ASP A 149 9.19 -29.74 -20.05
N ARG A 150 7.87 -29.98 -19.95
CA ARG A 150 7.13 -31.01 -20.70
C ARG A 150 6.53 -30.53 -22.03
N TYR A 151 6.60 -29.24 -22.32
CA TYR A 151 6.05 -28.60 -23.53
C TYR A 151 7.18 -27.95 -24.33
#